data_AF-A0A963PW35-F1
#
_entry.id   AF-A0A963PW35-F1
#
_cell.length_a   1.000
_cell.length_b   1.000
_cell.length_c   1.000
_cell.angle_alpha   90.00
_cell.angle_beta   90.00
_cell.angle_gamma   90.00
#
_symmetry.space_group_name_H-M   'P 1'
#
loop_
_entity.id
_entity.type
_entity.pdbx_description
1 polymer ?
#
loop_
_entity_poly.entity_id
_entity_poly.type
_entity_poly.pdbx_seq_one_letter_code
_entity_poly.pdbx_strand_id
1 'polypeptide(L)'
;SMPPNFGIGNLLAGKTLGVWGYGRIGKLVAGYGRAFGMQVLVWGRANSIEQAARDGYATAQSQEEMFTQCDVLSLHLRLNDETRGLVGLDALSTMKPTALLVNTSRAELIEPDALIAALNRGRPGMAAVDVFEAEPILQGHALLRIENCICTPHIGYVEQENYERMFSEAFDNVVNFIRGTPSNIVNPGSLQVRR
;
A
#
# COMPACT_ATOMS: atom_id res chain seq x y z
N SER A 1 7.95 -0.12 23.93
CA SER A 1 9.37 0.26 24.03
C SER A 1 10.03 -0.08 22.71
N MET A 2 10.86 0.82 22.19
CA MET A 2 11.57 0.59 20.93
C MET A 2 12.57 -0.57 21.08
N PRO A 3 12.73 -1.45 20.07
CA PRO A 3 13.68 -2.56 20.16
C PRO A 3 15.12 -2.04 20.28
N PRO A 4 16.05 -2.86 20.81
CA PRO A 4 17.47 -2.48 20.87
C PRO A 4 18.01 -2.10 19.49
N ASN A 5 18.86 -1.06 19.44
CA ASN A 5 19.48 -0.54 18.20
C ASN A 5 18.50 -0.04 17.13
N PHE A 6 17.28 0.32 17.51
CA PHE A 6 16.24 0.79 16.59
C PHE A 6 16.69 1.94 15.66
N GLY A 7 17.50 2.88 16.16
CA GLY A 7 17.97 4.03 15.39
C GLY A 7 19.07 3.72 14.35
N ILE A 8 19.53 2.47 14.25
CA ILE A 8 20.55 2.06 13.27
C ILE A 8 19.86 1.46 12.04
N GLY A 9 20.38 1.80 10.85
CA GLY A 9 19.86 1.29 9.59
C GLY A 9 19.87 -0.24 9.50
N ASN A 10 18.95 -0.79 8.70
CA ASN A 10 18.79 -2.23 8.49
C ASN A 10 19.14 -2.63 7.05
N LEU A 11 19.97 -3.65 6.89
CA LEU A 11 20.21 -4.27 5.57
C LEU A 11 18.94 -4.97 5.06
N LEU A 12 18.61 -4.79 3.78
CA LEU A 12 17.46 -5.45 3.13
C LEU A 12 17.80 -6.86 2.62
N ALA A 13 19.01 -7.07 2.07
CA ALA A 13 19.41 -8.36 1.53
C ALA A 13 19.25 -9.49 2.55
N GLY A 14 18.62 -10.59 2.12
CA GLY A 14 18.30 -11.75 2.96
C GLY A 14 17.03 -11.63 3.79
N LYS A 15 16.46 -10.43 3.98
CA LYS A 15 15.20 -10.21 4.70
C LYS A 15 13.97 -10.55 3.85
N THR A 16 12.84 -10.75 4.50
CA THR A 16 11.56 -11.08 3.83
C THR A 16 10.75 -9.82 3.53
N LEU A 17 10.44 -9.61 2.24
CA LEU A 17 9.49 -8.60 1.78
C LEU A 17 8.13 -9.24 1.47
N GLY A 18 7.14 -8.91 2.28
CA GLY A 18 5.74 -9.19 2.01
C GLY A 18 5.15 -8.17 1.04
N VAL A 19 4.61 -8.65 -0.09
CA VAL A 19 3.84 -7.84 -1.03
C VAL A 19 2.39 -8.30 -0.99
N TRP A 20 1.52 -7.52 -0.34
CA TRP A 20 0.11 -7.84 -0.27
C TRP A 20 -0.67 -7.08 -1.34
N GLY A 21 -1.08 -7.80 -2.38
CA GLY A 21 -1.69 -7.27 -3.58
C GLY A 21 -0.71 -7.29 -4.76
N TYR A 22 -0.85 -8.26 -5.65
CA TYR A 22 0.07 -8.48 -6.77
C TYR A 22 -0.43 -7.88 -8.09
N GLY A 23 -0.88 -6.62 -8.02
CA GLY A 23 -1.29 -5.83 -9.18
C GLY A 23 -0.10 -5.14 -9.86
N ARG A 24 -0.38 -4.12 -10.68
CA ARG A 24 0.66 -3.36 -11.41
C ARG A 24 1.77 -2.82 -10.49
N ILE A 25 1.39 -2.19 -9.36
CA ILE A 25 2.34 -1.61 -8.40
C ILE A 25 3.06 -2.71 -7.61
N GLY A 26 2.31 -3.68 -7.06
CA GLY A 26 2.90 -4.79 -6.29
C GLY A 26 3.93 -5.60 -7.07
N LYS A 27 3.71 -5.81 -8.38
CA LYS A 27 4.69 -6.44 -9.28
C LYS A 27 6.01 -5.69 -9.36
N LEU A 28 5.96 -4.35 -9.48
CA LEU A 28 7.16 -3.52 -9.50
C LEU A 28 7.90 -3.58 -8.17
N VAL A 29 7.16 -3.47 -7.05
CA VAL A 29 7.73 -3.55 -5.70
C VAL A 29 8.35 -4.91 -5.42
N ALA A 30 7.72 -6.01 -5.84
CA ALA A 30 8.29 -7.35 -5.79
C ALA A 30 9.59 -7.46 -6.59
N GLY A 31 9.64 -6.84 -7.78
CA GLY A 31 10.85 -6.75 -8.60
C GLY A 31 11.98 -6.01 -7.88
N TYR A 32 11.68 -4.87 -7.25
CA TYR A 32 12.65 -4.13 -6.44
C TYR A 32 13.15 -4.97 -5.27
N GLY A 33 12.26 -5.61 -4.51
CA GLY A 33 12.66 -6.51 -3.42
C GLY A 33 13.63 -7.59 -3.88
N ARG A 34 13.33 -8.27 -4.99
CA ARG A 34 14.22 -9.27 -5.59
C ARG A 34 15.57 -8.68 -6.00
N ALA A 35 15.59 -7.51 -6.63
CA ALA A 35 16.82 -6.83 -7.03
C ALA A 35 17.71 -6.42 -5.84
N PHE A 36 17.10 -6.10 -4.70
CA PHE A 36 17.80 -5.81 -3.44
C PHE A 36 18.21 -7.08 -2.67
N GLY A 37 17.96 -8.28 -3.21
CA GLY A 37 18.30 -9.55 -2.59
C GLY A 37 17.36 -9.98 -1.46
N MET A 38 16.12 -9.47 -1.43
CA MET A 38 15.11 -9.86 -0.46
C MET A 38 14.41 -11.17 -0.88
N GLN A 39 13.90 -11.90 0.11
CA GLN A 39 12.99 -13.02 -0.09
C GLN A 39 11.57 -12.46 -0.23
N VAL A 40 11.03 -12.46 -1.44
CA VAL A 40 9.71 -11.86 -1.71
C VAL A 40 8.61 -12.90 -1.51
N LEU A 41 7.69 -12.60 -0.59
CA LEU A 41 6.51 -13.40 -0.27
C LEU A 41 5.26 -12.61 -0.71
N VAL A 42 4.40 -13.22 -1.53
CA VAL A 42 3.23 -12.55 -2.08
C VAL A 42 1.94 -13.12 -1.51
N TRP A 43 0.97 -12.26 -1.24
CA TRP A 43 -0.40 -12.65 -0.89
C TRP A 43 -1.44 -11.75 -1.56
N GLY A 44 -2.65 -12.28 -1.75
CA GLY A 44 -3.76 -11.56 -2.36
C GLY A 44 -4.87 -12.51 -2.82
N ARG A 45 -5.70 -12.07 -3.76
CA ARG A 45 -6.71 -12.94 -4.38
C ARG A 45 -6.05 -14.09 -5.16
N ALA A 46 -6.79 -15.15 -5.45
CA ALA A 46 -6.30 -16.33 -6.19
C ALA A 46 -5.49 -15.95 -7.45
N ASN A 47 -6.01 -15.04 -8.29
CA ASN A 47 -5.29 -14.59 -9.49
C ASN A 47 -3.95 -13.89 -9.19
N SER A 48 -3.84 -13.18 -8.05
CA SER A 48 -2.58 -12.57 -7.61
C SER A 48 -1.56 -13.63 -7.22
N ILE A 49 -1.98 -14.65 -6.47
CA ILE A 49 -1.16 -15.78 -6.03
C ILE A 49 -0.67 -16.57 -7.24
N GLU A 50 -1.58 -16.97 -8.15
CA GLU A 50 -1.23 -17.68 -9.37
C GLU A 50 -0.22 -16.92 -10.23
N GLN A 51 -0.46 -15.62 -10.42
CA GLN A 51 0.44 -14.80 -11.22
C GLN A 51 1.81 -14.62 -10.56
N ALA A 52 1.86 -14.46 -9.24
CA ALA A 52 3.12 -14.37 -8.50
C ALA A 52 3.93 -15.65 -8.60
N ALA A 53 3.28 -16.81 -8.48
CA ALA A 53 3.92 -18.11 -8.68
C ALA A 53 4.47 -18.26 -10.11
N ARG A 54 3.71 -17.86 -11.13
CA ARG A 54 4.17 -17.84 -12.53
C ARG A 54 5.39 -16.92 -12.74
N ASP A 55 5.43 -15.79 -12.04
CA ASP A 55 6.54 -14.83 -12.09
C ASP A 55 7.74 -15.26 -11.19
N GLY A 56 7.65 -16.45 -10.57
CA GLY A 56 8.72 -17.08 -9.78
C GLY A 56 8.84 -16.56 -8.35
N TYR A 57 7.77 -16.01 -7.77
CA TYR A 57 7.74 -15.57 -6.38
C TYR A 57 7.10 -16.63 -5.46
N ALA A 58 7.55 -16.68 -4.21
CA ALA A 58 6.89 -17.45 -3.19
C ALA A 58 5.54 -16.83 -2.82
N THR A 59 4.57 -17.65 -2.45
CA THR A 59 3.24 -17.20 -2.03
C THR A 59 2.96 -17.66 -0.62
N ALA A 60 2.43 -16.75 0.20
CA ALA A 60 1.93 -17.12 1.52
C ALA A 60 0.77 -18.11 1.38
N GLN A 61 0.55 -18.91 2.41
CA GLN A 61 -0.57 -19.84 2.58
C GLN A 61 -1.76 -19.16 3.27
N SER A 62 -1.51 -18.06 3.99
CA SER A 62 -2.55 -17.32 4.68
C SER A 62 -2.18 -15.85 4.89
N GLN A 63 -3.17 -15.06 5.30
CA GLN A 63 -2.96 -13.67 5.70
C GLN A 63 -2.03 -13.56 6.92
N GLU A 64 -2.20 -14.44 7.91
CA GLU A 64 -1.42 -14.47 9.14
C GLU A 64 0.07 -14.70 8.86
N GLU A 65 0.39 -15.49 7.83
CA GLU A 65 1.77 -15.73 7.42
C GLU A 65 2.46 -14.43 6.97
N MET A 66 1.74 -13.53 6.31
CA MET A 66 2.30 -12.23 5.89
C MET A 66 2.71 -11.39 7.10
N PHE A 67 1.90 -11.36 8.16
CA PHE A 67 2.23 -10.58 9.35
C PHE A 67 3.37 -11.21 10.14
N THR A 68 3.38 -12.54 10.29
CA THR A 68 4.35 -13.24 11.14
C THR A 68 5.74 -13.39 10.52
N GLN A 69 5.84 -13.54 9.19
CA GLN A 69 7.13 -13.83 8.54
C GLN A 69 7.85 -12.60 7.96
N CYS A 70 7.15 -11.53 7.63
CA CYS A 70 7.74 -10.40 6.91
C CYS A 70 8.59 -9.50 7.81
N ASP A 71 9.74 -9.06 7.29
CA ASP A 71 10.53 -7.96 7.88
C ASP A 71 10.07 -6.60 7.35
N VAL A 72 9.59 -6.57 6.10
CA VAL A 72 8.88 -5.44 5.50
C VAL A 72 7.58 -5.98 4.91
N LEU A 73 6.43 -5.41 5.26
CA LEU A 73 5.14 -5.75 4.69
C LEU A 73 4.55 -4.52 3.99
N SER A 74 4.36 -4.59 2.67
CA SER A 74 3.86 -3.49 1.85
C SER A 74 2.47 -3.78 1.27
N LEU A 75 1.53 -2.84 1.47
CA LEU A 75 0.14 -2.96 1.03
C LEU A 75 -0.07 -2.31 -0.34
N HIS A 76 -0.59 -3.09 -1.29
CA HIS A 76 -0.88 -2.69 -2.68
C HIS A 76 -2.28 -3.14 -3.13
N LEU A 77 -3.28 -2.79 -2.31
CA LEU A 77 -4.67 -3.21 -2.49
C LEU A 77 -5.55 -2.01 -2.91
N ARG A 78 -6.57 -2.28 -3.74
CA ARG A 78 -7.63 -1.31 -3.97
C ARG A 78 -8.61 -1.34 -2.79
N LEU A 79 -9.00 -0.18 -2.28
CA LEU A 79 -10.05 -0.09 -1.28
C LEU A 79 -11.42 -0.41 -1.90
N ASN A 80 -12.12 -1.35 -1.30
CA ASN A 80 -13.51 -1.73 -1.51
C ASN A 80 -14.05 -2.36 -0.22
N ASP A 81 -15.30 -2.83 -0.23
CA ASP A 81 -15.96 -3.39 0.95
C ASP A 81 -15.25 -4.63 1.52
N GLU A 82 -14.63 -5.46 0.68
CA GLU A 82 -13.89 -6.67 1.11
C GLU A 82 -12.54 -6.34 1.76
N THR A 83 -11.94 -5.19 1.41
CA THR A 83 -10.59 -4.82 1.86
C THR A 83 -10.58 -3.74 2.94
N ARG A 84 -11.75 -3.16 3.27
CA ARG A 84 -11.88 -2.13 4.29
C ARG A 84 -11.67 -2.76 5.67
N GLY A 85 -10.78 -2.18 6.47
CA GLY A 85 -10.44 -2.71 7.80
C GLY A 85 -9.81 -4.11 7.76
N LEU A 86 -9.22 -4.50 6.62
CA LEU A 86 -8.62 -5.83 6.43
C LEU A 86 -7.42 -6.07 7.38
N VAL A 87 -6.75 -4.99 7.78
CA VAL A 87 -5.60 -5.01 8.68
C VAL A 87 -6.03 -4.50 10.05
N GLY A 88 -6.28 -5.41 10.98
CA GLY A 88 -6.65 -5.09 12.36
C GLY A 88 -5.49 -5.12 13.35
N LEU A 89 -5.77 -4.67 14.58
CA LEU A 89 -4.77 -4.59 15.67
C LEU A 89 -4.20 -5.96 16.04
N ASP A 90 -5.01 -7.01 16.04
CA ASP A 90 -4.57 -8.37 16.37
C ASP A 90 -3.53 -8.88 15.38
N ALA A 91 -3.78 -8.67 14.07
CA ALA A 91 -2.84 -9.04 13.02
C ALA A 91 -1.52 -8.26 13.12
N LEU A 92 -1.60 -6.94 13.31
CA LEU A 92 -0.42 -6.09 13.53
C LEU A 92 0.39 -6.52 14.75
N SER A 93 -0.27 -6.96 15.82
CA SER A 93 0.38 -7.40 17.06
C SER A 93 1.21 -8.69 16.87
N THR A 94 0.94 -9.48 15.82
CA THR A 94 1.74 -10.66 15.47
C THR A 94 3.03 -10.34 14.72
N MET A 95 3.14 -9.15 14.11
CA MET A 95 4.32 -8.74 13.35
C MET A 95 5.58 -8.73 14.20
N LYS A 96 6.76 -8.89 13.59
CA LYS A 96 8.03 -8.81 14.33
C LYS A 96 8.17 -7.42 14.98
N PRO A 97 8.80 -7.30 16.17
CA PRO A 97 9.08 -5.99 16.78
C PRO A 97 10.02 -5.12 15.94
N THR A 98 10.72 -5.71 14.98
CA THR A 98 11.63 -5.04 14.05
C THR A 98 11.02 -4.86 12.66
N ALA A 99 9.78 -5.31 12.44
CA ALA A 99 9.15 -5.23 11.13
C ALA A 99 8.74 -3.79 10.79
N LEU A 100 8.74 -3.49 9.49
CA LEU A 100 8.21 -2.28 8.89
C LEU A 100 6.91 -2.58 8.14
N LEU A 101 5.82 -1.90 8.49
CA LEU A 101 4.61 -1.86 7.67
C LEU A 101 4.66 -0.66 6.71
N VAL A 102 4.38 -0.86 5.43
CA VAL A 102 4.31 0.20 4.42
C VAL A 102 2.89 0.27 3.84
N ASN A 103 2.26 1.44 3.90
CA ASN A 103 0.97 1.67 3.27
C ASN A 103 0.99 2.93 2.40
N THR A 104 1.09 2.71 1.09
CA THR A 104 0.93 3.75 0.05
C THR A 104 -0.33 3.53 -0.78
N SER A 105 -1.31 2.81 -0.22
CA SER A 105 -2.56 2.45 -0.91
C SER A 105 -3.72 3.32 -0.43
N ARG A 106 -4.39 2.93 0.66
CA ARG A 106 -5.48 3.68 1.30
C ARG A 106 -5.43 3.44 2.81
N ALA A 107 -5.72 4.46 3.61
CA ALA A 107 -5.64 4.37 5.06
C ALA A 107 -6.65 3.36 5.61
N GLU A 108 -7.86 3.33 5.03
CA GLU A 108 -8.99 2.51 5.47
C GLU A 108 -8.84 1.02 5.15
N LEU A 109 -7.70 0.60 4.58
CA LEU A 109 -7.29 -0.81 4.58
C LEU A 109 -6.96 -1.29 6.00
N ILE A 110 -6.54 -0.36 6.86
CA ILE A 110 -6.24 -0.59 8.27
C ILE A 110 -7.47 -0.15 9.09
N GLU A 111 -7.80 -0.92 10.13
CA GLU A 111 -8.86 -0.54 11.06
C GLU A 111 -8.55 0.81 11.74
N PRO A 112 -9.56 1.63 12.06
CA PRO A 112 -9.37 2.88 12.79
C PRO A 112 -8.54 2.68 14.05
N ASP A 113 -7.58 3.59 14.28
CA ASP A 113 -6.66 3.61 15.42
C ASP A 113 -5.73 2.39 15.58
N ALA A 114 -5.90 1.33 14.79
CA ALA A 114 -5.15 0.08 14.95
C ALA A 114 -3.64 0.28 14.73
N LEU A 115 -3.24 1.06 13.72
CA LEU A 115 -1.83 1.33 13.46
C LEU A 115 -1.16 2.11 14.60
N ILE A 116 -1.83 3.14 15.12
CA ILE A 116 -1.33 3.95 16.25
C ILE A 116 -1.17 3.07 17.50
N ALA A 117 -2.19 2.26 17.81
CA ALA A 117 -2.15 1.35 18.94
C ALA A 117 -1.04 0.30 18.80
N ALA A 118 -0.88 -0.28 17.61
CA ALA A 118 0.15 -1.26 17.27
C ALA A 118 1.57 -0.70 17.43
N LEU A 119 1.84 0.49 16.88
CA LEU A 119 3.14 1.17 16.98
C LEU A 119 3.49 1.50 18.43
N ASN A 120 2.53 1.98 19.23
CA ASN A 120 2.73 2.24 20.65
C ASN A 120 3.05 0.95 21.44
N ARG A 121 2.51 -0.20 21.00
CA ARG A 121 2.83 -1.53 21.54
C ARG A 121 4.13 -2.13 20.98
N GLY A 122 4.75 -1.47 20.00
CA GLY A 122 6.04 -1.85 19.40
C GLY A 122 5.97 -2.98 18.37
N ARG A 123 4.77 -3.29 17.83
CA ARG A 123 4.58 -4.32 16.80
C ARG A 123 3.50 -3.85 15.80
N PRO A 124 3.85 -3.51 14.53
CA PRO A 124 5.21 -3.50 14.00
C PRO A 124 6.10 -2.50 14.72
N GLY A 125 7.42 -2.68 14.57
CA GLY A 125 8.40 -1.74 15.12
C GLY A 125 8.38 -0.39 14.44
N MET A 126 7.96 -0.35 13.17
CA MET A 126 7.87 0.85 12.33
C MET A 126 6.68 0.82 11.39
N ALA A 127 6.27 2.01 10.97
CA ALA A 127 5.43 2.19 9.79
C ALA A 127 5.97 3.27 8.86
N ALA A 128 5.69 3.15 7.57
CA ALA A 128 5.82 4.21 6.59
C ALA A 128 4.49 4.34 5.83
N VAL A 129 3.86 5.50 5.91
CA VAL A 129 2.54 5.74 5.31
C VAL A 129 2.56 6.96 4.40
N ASP A 130 1.86 6.86 3.28
CA ASP A 130 1.63 7.98 2.35
C ASP A 130 0.17 8.45 2.37
N VAL A 131 -0.71 7.77 3.10
CA VAL A 131 -2.16 7.97 3.03
C VAL A 131 -2.79 8.08 4.41
N PHE A 132 -3.80 8.92 4.53
CA PHE A 132 -4.55 9.17 5.76
C PHE A 132 -6.06 9.14 5.51
N GLU A 133 -6.84 8.87 6.55
CA GLU A 133 -8.30 8.77 6.48
C GLU A 133 -8.95 10.13 6.15
N ALA A 134 -8.30 11.22 6.56
CA ALA A 134 -8.72 12.58 6.28
C ALA A 134 -7.54 13.41 5.76
N GLU A 135 -7.68 13.89 4.53
CA GLU A 135 -6.66 14.67 3.83
C GLU A 135 -7.28 15.97 3.27
N PRO A 136 -6.55 17.10 3.28
CA PRO A 136 -5.17 17.26 3.75
C PRO A 136 -5.06 17.35 5.28
N ILE A 137 -3.92 16.92 5.83
CA ILE A 137 -3.63 17.10 7.26
C ILE A 137 -3.18 18.54 7.51
N LEU A 138 -4.09 19.38 8.00
CA LEU A 138 -3.82 20.79 8.32
C LEU A 138 -3.55 21.03 9.81
N GLN A 139 -4.18 20.25 10.69
CA GLN A 139 -4.12 20.42 12.16
C GLN A 139 -3.17 19.42 12.85
N GLY A 140 -2.37 18.70 12.06
CA GLY A 140 -1.54 17.59 12.52
C GLY A 140 -2.32 16.28 12.66
N HIS A 141 -1.58 15.21 12.91
CA HIS A 141 -2.11 13.85 13.04
C HIS A 141 -1.29 13.09 14.08
N ALA A 142 -1.88 12.07 14.71
CA ALA A 142 -1.19 11.29 15.74
C ALA A 142 0.08 10.62 15.18
N LEU A 143 -0.01 10.00 14.00
CA LEU A 143 1.14 9.36 13.33
C LEU A 143 2.31 10.32 13.08
N LEU A 144 2.04 11.61 12.81
CA LEU A 144 3.10 12.63 12.61
C LEU A 144 3.91 12.92 13.88
N ARG A 145 3.44 12.48 15.05
CA ARG A 145 4.10 12.68 16.35
C ARG A 145 4.80 11.42 16.86
N ILE A 146 4.68 10.29 16.17
CA ILE A 146 5.29 9.02 16.59
C ILE A 146 6.62 8.84 15.85
N GLU A 147 7.72 8.72 16.60
CA GLU A 147 9.09 8.67 16.06
C GLU A 147 9.36 7.49 15.12
N ASN A 148 8.61 6.39 15.27
CA ASN A 148 8.73 5.20 14.45
C ASN A 148 7.72 5.15 13.29
N CYS A 149 7.13 6.29 12.93
CA CYS A 149 6.28 6.42 11.76
C CYS A 149 6.85 7.48 10.79
N ILE A 150 7.16 7.05 9.57
CA ILE A 150 7.47 7.96 8.46
C ILE A 150 6.16 8.26 7.74
N CYS A 151 5.90 9.54 7.50
CA CYS A 151 4.67 10.02 6.90
C CYS A 151 4.99 10.90 5.69
N THR A 152 4.34 10.64 4.56
CA THR A 152 4.37 11.51 3.38
C THR A 152 2.95 11.95 2.99
N PRO A 153 2.76 13.15 2.43
CA PRO A 153 1.42 13.74 2.26
C PRO A 153 0.77 13.31 0.93
N HIS A 154 0.52 12.01 0.74
CA HIS A 154 -0.14 11.44 -0.44
C HIS A 154 0.52 11.82 -1.76
N ILE A 155 1.84 11.62 -1.82
CA ILE A 155 2.68 12.00 -2.95
C ILE A 155 3.05 10.84 -3.86
N GLY A 156 2.52 9.63 -3.63
CA GLY A 156 2.84 8.45 -4.45
C GLY A 156 2.56 8.59 -5.96
N TYR A 157 1.67 9.52 -6.35
CA TYR A 157 1.38 9.84 -7.76
C TYR A 157 1.86 11.25 -8.17
N VAL A 158 2.41 12.03 -7.23
CA VAL A 158 2.85 13.42 -7.42
C VAL A 158 4.26 13.41 -8.00
N GLU A 159 4.33 13.11 -9.28
CA GLU A 159 5.55 13.05 -10.09
C GLU A 159 5.27 13.67 -11.46
N GLN A 160 6.28 14.35 -12.02
CA GLN A 160 6.10 15.27 -13.15
C GLN A 160 5.53 14.57 -14.39
N GLU A 161 6.17 13.48 -14.82
CA GLU A 161 5.79 12.73 -16.01
C GLU A 161 4.40 12.08 -15.85
N ASN A 162 4.08 11.63 -14.63
CA ASN A 162 2.78 11.08 -14.29
C ASN A 162 1.71 12.18 -14.33
N TYR A 163 2.01 13.38 -13.84
CA TYR A 163 1.12 14.54 -13.95
C TYR A 163 0.90 14.91 -15.42
N GLU A 164 1.96 15.06 -16.21
CA GLU A 164 1.87 15.37 -17.64
C GLU A 164 0.94 14.37 -18.35
N ARG A 165 1.12 13.07 -18.12
CA ARG A 165 0.26 12.03 -18.71
C ARG A 165 -1.18 12.10 -18.17
N MET A 166 -1.38 12.11 -16.86
CA MET A 166 -2.71 12.05 -16.25
C MET A 166 -3.56 13.27 -16.60
N PHE A 167 -2.99 14.47 -16.55
CA PHE A 167 -3.70 15.70 -16.91
C PHE A 167 -3.96 15.78 -18.40
N SER A 168 -3.02 15.32 -19.25
CA SER A 168 -3.27 15.24 -20.70
C SER A 168 -4.47 14.32 -21.00
N GLU A 169 -4.48 13.10 -20.44
CA GLU A 169 -5.61 12.17 -20.61
C GLU A 169 -6.93 12.76 -20.08
N ALA A 170 -6.90 13.47 -18.95
CA ALA A 170 -8.08 14.13 -18.38
C ALA A 170 -8.60 15.25 -19.29
N PHE A 171 -7.72 16.10 -19.83
CA PHE A 171 -8.08 17.16 -20.76
C PHE A 171 -8.63 16.58 -22.07
N ASP A 172 -8.00 15.53 -22.61
CA ASP A 172 -8.49 14.84 -23.79
C ASP A 172 -9.89 14.27 -23.59
N ASN A 173 -10.18 13.66 -22.43
CA ASN A 173 -11.52 13.16 -22.11
C ASN A 173 -12.59 14.27 -22.16
N VAL A 174 -12.28 15.47 -21.67
CA VAL A 174 -13.19 16.63 -21.72
C VAL A 174 -13.40 17.10 -23.16
N VAL A 175 -12.32 17.27 -23.92
CA VAL A 175 -12.38 17.71 -25.33
C VAL A 175 -13.17 16.70 -26.17
N ASN A 176 -12.90 15.42 -26.00
CA ASN A 176 -13.57 14.32 -26.68
C ASN A 176 -15.07 14.26 -26.34
N PHE A 177 -15.44 14.50 -25.08
CA PHE A 177 -16.84 14.56 -24.68
C PHE A 177 -17.60 15.71 -25.37
N ILE A 178 -16.98 16.90 -25.47
CA ILE A 178 -17.54 18.07 -26.16
C ILE A 178 -17.69 17.80 -27.67
N ARG A 179 -16.74 17.10 -28.27
CA ARG A 179 -16.76 16.70 -29.70
C ARG A 179 -17.73 15.56 -30.02
N GLY A 180 -18.39 14.98 -29.02
CA GLY A 180 -19.31 13.86 -29.21
C GLY A 180 -18.64 12.49 -29.37
N THR A 181 -17.34 12.39 -29.08
CA THR A 181 -16.54 11.16 -29.18
C THR A 181 -15.94 10.77 -27.81
N PRO A 182 -16.74 10.62 -26.74
CA PRO A 182 -16.22 10.45 -25.38
C PRO A 182 -15.32 9.21 -25.23
N SER A 183 -14.25 9.35 -24.45
CA SER A 183 -13.27 8.31 -24.15
C SER A 183 -13.23 7.99 -22.65
N ASN A 184 -12.72 6.81 -22.28
CA ASN A 184 -12.45 6.39 -20.89
C ASN A 184 -13.65 6.51 -19.92
N ILE A 185 -14.87 6.31 -20.43
CA ILE A 185 -16.10 6.42 -19.62
C ILE A 185 -16.25 5.20 -18.71
N VAL A 186 -16.22 5.44 -17.39
CA VAL A 186 -16.36 4.38 -16.38
C VAL A 186 -17.82 3.93 -16.21
N ASN A 187 -18.79 4.81 -16.49
CA ASN A 187 -20.23 4.55 -16.37
C ASN A 187 -21.01 4.88 -17.66
N PRO A 188 -20.88 4.08 -18.74
CA PRO A 188 -21.42 4.40 -20.07
C PRO A 188 -22.94 4.67 -20.11
N GLY A 189 -23.72 4.09 -19.21
CA GLY A 189 -25.16 4.34 -19.10
C GLY A 189 -25.52 5.82 -18.88
N SER A 190 -24.61 6.62 -18.31
CA SER A 190 -24.80 8.07 -18.15
C SER A 190 -24.94 8.83 -19.47
N LEU A 191 -24.40 8.29 -20.58
CA LEU A 191 -24.47 8.92 -21.89
C LEU A 191 -25.89 8.90 -22.50
N GLN A 192 -26.76 8.00 -22.01
CA GLN A 192 -28.14 7.87 -22.47
C GLN A 192 -29.08 8.90 -21.84
N VAL A 193 -28.64 9.63 -20.80
CA VAL A 193 -29.44 10.63 -20.07
C VAL A 193 -29.29 12.04 -20.69
N ARG A 194 -28.64 12.15 -21.86
CA ARG A 194 -28.51 13.43 -22.60
C ARG A 194 -29.91 13.89 -23.06
N ARG A 195 -30.49 14.86 -22.34
CA ARG A 195 -31.60 15.72 -22.80
C ARG A 195 -31.09 16.75 -23.79
#